data_AF-A0A1I6PXK9-F1
#
_entry.id   AF-A0A1I6PXK9-F1
#
_cell.length_a   1.000
_cell.length_b   1.000
_cell.length_c   1.000
_cell.angle_alpha   90.00
_cell.angle_beta   90.00
_cell.angle_gamma   90.00
#
_symmetry.space_group_name_H-M   'P 1'
#
loop_
_entity.id
_entity.type
_entity.pdbx_description
1 polymer ?
#
loop_
_entity_poly.entity_id
_entity_poly.type
_entity_poly.pdbx_seq_one_letter_code
_entity_poly.pdbx_strand_id
1 'polypeptide(L)'
;MPDPYHVQVATTDLEDLARALELLDARADLNDRYRKMLHESQALLNEPQIRLTQARGLAKRLMVLIKAAGPDFPDTLGRQERDTLTAGTEKADDLVFRPEET
;
A
#
# COMPACT_ATOMS: atom_id res chain seq x y z
N MET A 1 7.67 -25.45 -1.90
CA MET A 1 7.16 -24.09 -1.64
C MET A 1 7.15 -23.86 -0.13
N PRO A 2 7.79 -22.80 0.38
CA PRO A 2 7.64 -22.41 1.77
C PRO A 2 6.18 -22.05 2.05
N ASP A 3 5.71 -22.38 3.25
CA ASP A 3 4.36 -22.05 3.68
C ASP A 3 4.21 -20.51 3.77
N PRO A 4 3.32 -19.88 2.99
CA PRO A 4 3.14 -18.43 2.99
C PRO A 4 2.64 -17.88 4.34
N TYR A 5 2.15 -18.73 5.25
CA TYR A 5 1.81 -18.34 6.62
C TYR A 5 3.03 -18.05 7.50
N HIS A 6 4.22 -18.50 7.10
CA HIS A 6 5.48 -18.32 7.82
C HIS A 6 6.50 -17.42 7.11
N VAL A 7 6.24 -17.04 5.86
CA VAL A 7 7.10 -16.09 5.12
C VAL A 7 6.94 -14.69 5.71
N GLN A 8 8.06 -14.09 6.12
CA GLN A 8 8.14 -12.70 6.59
C GLN A 8 8.76 -11.82 5.51
N VAL A 9 8.39 -10.55 5.53
CA VAL A 9 8.87 -9.50 4.63
C VAL A 9 9.34 -8.35 5.50
N ALA A 10 10.52 -7.78 5.21
CA ALA A 10 10.96 -6.58 5.89
C ALA A 10 10.10 -5.41 5.46
N THR A 11 9.66 -4.57 6.40
CA THR A 11 8.83 -3.40 6.05
C THR A 11 9.61 -2.35 5.26
N THR A 12 10.95 -2.38 5.32
CA THR A 12 11.82 -1.63 4.41
C THR A 12 11.62 -2.01 2.95
N ASP A 13 11.29 -3.27 2.65
CA ASP A 13 11.01 -3.73 1.28
C ASP A 13 9.62 -3.28 0.79
N LEU A 14 8.84 -2.63 1.66
CA LEU A 14 7.49 -2.11 1.41
C LEU A 14 7.48 -0.57 1.41
N GLU A 15 8.64 0.09 1.30
CA GLU A 15 8.74 1.55 1.43
C GLU A 15 7.85 2.30 0.42
N ASP A 16 7.81 1.85 -0.85
CA ASP A 16 6.95 2.49 -1.85
C ASP A 16 5.45 2.32 -1.55
N LEU A 17 5.08 1.17 -0.96
CA LEU A 17 3.71 0.95 -0.49
C LEU A 17 3.38 1.89 0.69
N ALA A 18 4.32 2.08 1.62
CA ALA A 18 4.18 2.97 2.76
C ALA A 18 3.99 4.43 2.32
N ARG A 19 4.86 4.91 1.43
CA ARG A 19 4.80 6.28 0.90
C ARG A 19 3.49 6.56 0.14
N ALA A 20 2.96 5.58 -0.60
CA ALA A 20 1.67 5.74 -1.27
C ALA A 20 0.49 5.80 -0.28
N LEU A 21 0.54 5.05 0.83
CA LEU A 21 -0.45 5.16 1.90
C LEU A 21 -0.39 6.53 2.60
N GLU A 22 0.82 7.04 2.88
CA GLU A 22 1.02 8.39 3.44
C GLU A 22 0.51 9.48 2.50
N LEU A 23 0.78 9.35 1.19
CA LEU A 23 0.29 10.28 0.18
C LEU A 23 -1.24 10.32 0.15
N LEU A 24 -1.90 9.17 0.20
CA LEU A 24 -3.36 9.10 0.24
C LEU A 24 -3.92 9.77 1.50
N ASP A 25 -3.29 9.60 2.66
CA ASP A 25 -3.75 10.24 3.89
C ASP A 25 -3.69 11.76 3.81
N ALA A 26 -2.59 12.27 3.24
CA ALA A 26 -2.31 13.69 3.12
C ALA A 26 -3.15 14.39 2.04
N ARG A 27 -3.50 13.70 0.96
CA ARG A 27 -4.04 14.33 -0.27
C ARG A 27 -5.43 13.87 -0.66
N ALA A 28 -5.83 12.65 -0.31
CA ALA A 28 -7.14 12.14 -0.72
C ALA A 28 -8.25 12.60 0.24
N ASP A 29 -9.40 12.95 -0.33
CA ASP A 29 -10.61 13.23 0.44
C ASP A 29 -11.33 11.93 0.81
N LEU A 30 -10.76 11.23 1.80
CA LEU A 30 -11.29 9.96 2.30
C LEU A 30 -12.24 10.18 3.46
N ASN A 31 -13.33 9.41 3.48
CA ASN A 31 -14.22 9.33 4.64
C ASN A 31 -13.57 8.61 5.84
N ASP A 32 -14.20 8.72 7.01
CA ASP A 32 -13.69 8.16 8.27
C ASP A 32 -13.38 6.67 8.21
N ARG A 33 -14.19 5.89 7.48
CA ARG A 33 -13.99 4.44 7.32
C ARG A 33 -12.66 4.15 6.61
N TYR A 34 -12.39 4.87 5.53
CA TYR A 34 -11.15 4.70 4.77
C TYR A 34 -9.93 5.27 5.49
N ARG A 35 -10.08 6.40 6.20
CA ARG A 35 -9.02 6.94 7.07
C ARG A 35 -8.63 5.96 8.17
N LYS A 36 -9.61 5.32 8.81
CA LYS A 36 -9.33 4.26 9.80
C LYS A 36 -8.56 3.10 9.19
N MET A 37 -8.97 2.62 8.00
CA MET A 37 -8.26 1.55 7.29
C MET A 37 -6.82 1.94 6.94
N LEU A 38 -6.60 3.20 6.58
CA LEU A 38 -5.29 3.74 6.27
C LEU A 38 -4.40 3.75 7.53
N HIS A 39 -4.88 4.29 8.65
CA HIS A 39 -4.14 4.31 9.91
C HIS A 39 -3.82 2.89 10.42
N GLU A 40 -4.76 1.95 10.31
CA GLU A 40 -4.50 0.54 10.64
C GLU A 40 -3.42 -0.08 9.73
N SER A 41 -3.33 0.37 8.48
CA SER A 41 -2.34 -0.11 7.51
C SER A 41 -0.95 0.47 7.80
N GLN A 42 -0.87 1.76 8.14
CA GLN A 42 0.37 2.41 8.59
C GLN A 42 0.87 1.81 9.91
N ALA A 43 -0.03 1.53 10.86
CA ALA A 43 0.35 0.92 12.14
C ALA A 43 1.04 -0.45 11.96
N LEU A 44 0.62 -1.25 10.98
CA LEU A 44 1.27 -2.51 10.66
C LEU A 44 2.69 -2.32 10.07
N LEU A 45 2.95 -1.21 9.38
CA LEU A 45 4.24 -0.90 8.79
C LEU A 45 5.28 -0.39 9.80
N ASN A 46 4.87 -0.07 11.03
CA ASN A 46 5.79 0.29 12.12
C ASN A 46 6.58 -0.90 12.68
N GLU A 47 6.13 -2.12 12.42
CA GLU A 47 6.89 -3.33 12.76
C GLU A 47 8.08 -3.49 11.79
N PRO A 48 9.24 -3.99 12.23
CA PRO A 48 10.40 -4.17 11.33
C PRO A 48 10.17 -5.27 10.28
N GLN A 49 9.32 -6.24 10.58
CA GLN A 49 8.94 -7.33 9.68
C GLN A 49 7.47 -7.70 9.88
N ILE A 50 6.79 -8.03 8.79
CA ILE A 50 5.41 -8.51 8.81
C ILE A 50 5.28 -9.80 7.99
N ARG A 51 4.20 -10.55 8.20
CA ARG A 51 3.91 -11.73 7.38
C ARG A 51 3.62 -11.31 5.94
N LEU A 52 4.01 -12.13 4.97
CA LEU A 52 3.69 -11.92 3.56
C LEU A 52 2.17 -11.79 3.33
N THR A 53 1.35 -12.54 4.06
CA THR A 53 -0.12 -12.42 4.01
C THR A 53 -0.61 -11.04 4.49
N GLN A 54 0.05 -10.43 5.47
CA GLN A 54 -0.24 -9.06 5.92
C GLN A 54 0.20 -8.05 4.85
N ALA A 55 1.39 -8.20 4.28
CA ALA A 55 1.87 -7.35 3.18
C ALA A 55 0.92 -7.37 1.97
N ARG A 56 0.43 -8.55 1.57
CA ARG A 56 -0.60 -8.69 0.54
C ARG A 56 -1.93 -8.04 0.94
N GLY A 57 -2.27 -8.10 2.23
CA GLY A 57 -3.42 -7.40 2.78
C GLY A 57 -3.28 -5.88 2.64
N LEU A 58 -2.10 -5.32 2.93
CA LEU A 58 -1.78 -3.91 2.76
C LEU A 58 -1.87 -3.49 1.27
N ALA A 59 -1.31 -4.29 0.36
CA ALA A 59 -1.39 -4.05 -1.08
C ALA A 59 -2.83 -3.94 -1.58
N LYS A 60 -3.69 -4.88 -1.19
CA LYS A 60 -5.13 -4.84 -1.54
C LYS A 60 -5.83 -3.62 -0.93
N ARG A 61 -5.48 -3.24 0.31
CA ARG A 61 -6.04 -2.03 0.93
C ARG A 61 -5.61 -0.77 0.19
N LEU A 62 -4.36 -0.67 -0.25
CA LEU A 62 -3.90 0.45 -1.08
C LEU A 62 -4.77 0.58 -2.34
N MET A 63 -4.97 -0.50 -3.08
CA MET A 63 -5.83 -0.50 -4.29
C MET A 63 -7.26 -0.02 -3.99
N VAL A 64 -7.83 -0.45 -2.86
CA VAL A 64 -9.17 -0.01 -2.41
C VAL A 64 -9.17 1.49 -2.08
N LEU A 65 -8.13 1.98 -1.40
CA LEU A 65 -8.02 3.38 -1.00
C LEU A 65 -7.81 4.31 -2.21
N ILE A 66 -7.00 3.91 -3.20
CA ILE A 66 -6.84 4.63 -4.47
C ILE A 66 -8.20 4.74 -5.17
N LYS A 67 -8.95 3.64 -5.26
CA LYS A 67 -10.30 3.67 -5.83
C LYS A 67 -11.25 4.56 -5.04
N ALA A 68 -11.14 4.57 -3.72
CA ALA A 68 -11.96 5.40 -2.84
C ALA A 68 -11.61 6.90 -2.94
N ALA A 69 -10.36 7.25 -3.26
CA ALA A 69 -9.93 8.62 -3.51
C ALA A 69 -10.57 9.22 -4.78
N GLY A 70 -11.11 8.36 -5.67
CA GLY A 70 -11.81 8.75 -6.88
C GLY A 70 -10.93 8.67 -8.13
N PRO A 71 -11.55 8.53 -9.33
CA PRO A 71 -10.83 8.34 -10.58
C PRO A 71 -9.96 9.53 -10.98
N ASP A 72 -10.35 10.75 -10.58
CA ASP A 72 -9.63 11.99 -10.92
C ASP A 72 -8.49 12.29 -9.94
N PHE A 73 -8.36 11.52 -8.84
CA PHE A 73 -7.35 11.77 -7.80
C PHE A 73 -5.92 11.85 -8.37
N PRO A 74 -5.45 10.93 -9.24
CA PRO A 74 -4.12 11.04 -9.82
C PRO A 74 -3.88 12.33 -10.61
N ASP A 75 -4.92 12.90 -11.23
CA ASP A 75 -4.81 14.13 -12.01
C ASP A 75 -4.68 15.38 -11.13
N THR A 76 -5.09 15.28 -9.86
CA THR A 76 -4.92 16.34 -8.86
C THR A 76 -3.49 16.43 -8.29
N LEU A 77 -2.66 15.43 -8.57
CA LEU A 77 -1.33 15.28 -7.97
C LEU A 77 -0.23 15.94 -8.82
N GLY A 78 0.75 16.53 -8.13
CA GLY A 78 2.00 16.96 -8.73
C GLY A 78 2.80 15.77 -9.29
N ARG A 79 3.84 16.05 -10.09
CA ARG A 79 4.64 14.99 -10.74
C ARG A 79 5.22 14.00 -9.72
N GLN A 80 5.88 14.51 -8.68
CA GLN A 80 6.50 13.67 -7.66
C GLN A 80 5.48 12.82 -6.88
N GLU A 81 4.31 13.39 -6.60
CA GLU A 81 3.23 12.67 -5.92
C GLU A 81 2.66 11.56 -6.81
N ARG A 82 2.54 11.81 -8.12
CA ARG A 82 2.16 10.77 -9.09
C ARG A 82 3.21 9.66 -9.17
N ASP A 83 4.49 10.00 -9.22
CA ASP A 83 5.57 9.01 -9.24
C ASP A 83 5.52 8.12 -7.98
N THR A 84 5.27 8.71 -6.81
CA THR A 84 5.04 7.96 -5.55
C THR A 84 3.81 7.04 -5.63
N LEU A 85 2.69 7.55 -6.15
CA LEU A 85 1.47 6.76 -6.28
C LEU A 85 1.66 5.58 -7.24
N THR A 86 2.37 5.80 -8.35
CA THR A 86 2.71 4.77 -9.33
C THR A 86 3.60 3.70 -8.72
N ALA A 87 4.71 4.07 -8.07
CA ALA A 87 5.63 3.11 -7.44
C ALA A 87 4.92 2.24 -6.38
N GLY A 88 4.07 2.86 -5.53
CA GLY A 88 3.28 2.10 -4.56
C GLY A 88 2.25 1.17 -5.20
N THR A 89 1.66 1.58 -6.33
CA THR A 89 0.72 0.74 -7.09
C THR A 89 1.42 -0.45 -7.73
N GLU A 90 2.57 -0.24 -8.37
CA GLU A 90 3.39 -1.31 -8.94
C GLU A 90 3.82 -2.31 -7.87
N LYS A 91 4.28 -1.83 -6.71
CA LYS A 91 4.60 -2.69 -5.58
C LYS A 91 3.40 -3.48 -5.07
N ALA A 92 2.22 -2.87 -5.04
CA ALA A 92 1.00 -3.56 -4.66
C ALA A 92 0.61 -4.64 -5.67
N ASP A 93 0.73 -4.36 -6.97
CA ASP A 93 0.46 -5.31 -8.05
C ASP A 93 1.41 -6.52 -7.97
N ASP A 94 2.70 -6.29 -7.75
CA ASP A 94 3.67 -7.38 -7.60
C ASP A 94 3.31 -8.30 -6.42
N LEU A 95 2.96 -7.72 -5.27
CA LEU A 95 2.56 -8.49 -4.09
C LEU A 95 1.28 -9.31 -4.31
N VAL A 96 0.33 -8.78 -5.09
CA VAL A 96 -1.00 -9.40 -5.29
C VAL A 96 -0.99 -10.42 -6.42
N PHE A 97 -0.32 -10.10 -7.53
CA PHE A 97 -0.42 -10.84 -8.79
C PHE A 97 0.86 -11.57 -9.20
N ARG A 98 2.03 -11.21 -8.64
CA ARG A 98 3.33 -11.85 -8.93
C ARG A 98 4.00 -12.40 -7.68
N PRO A 99 3.34 -13.30 -6.94
CA PRO A 99 3.81 -13.77 -5.64
C PRO A 99 5.10 -14.61 -5.68
N GLU A 100 5.58 -15.02 -6.85
CA GLU A 100 6.72 -15.94 -7.03
C GLU A 100 8.02 -15.23 -7.46
N GLU A 101 7.99 -13.92 -7.71
CA GLU A 101 9.13 -13.13 -8.21
C GLU A 101 9.79 -12.23 -7.14
N THR A 102 9.33 -12.32 -5.89
CA THR A 102 9.83 -11.57 -4.72
C THR A 102 10.34 -12.48 -3.62
#